data_AF-A0A0S3K8D7-F1
#
_entry.id   AF-A0A0S3K8D7-F1
#
_cell.length_a   1.000
_cell.length_b   1.000
_cell.length_c   1.000
_cell.angle_alpha   90.00
_cell.angle_beta   90.00
_cell.angle_gamma   90.00
#
_symmetry.space_group_name_H-M   'P 1'
#
loop_
_entity.id
_entity.type
_entity.pdbx_description
1 polymer ?
#
loop_
_entity_poly.entity_id
_entity_poly.type
_entity_poly.pdbx_seq_one_letter_code
_entity_poly.pdbx_strand_id
1 'polypeptide(L)'
;MKSIYILLTRSKTYISKLIQMATADDYTHVSIAFDGTLSQFYSFGRKHPHFPLPAGLIQESLTNCFFDYHKEMPCALYELKVSKSVFAQAMSEVQQMVMEKQQYRYNIIGLVCCKFSIQYQRENYYFCSQFVAEILEKSQAVVLPKPAELIRPIDYANLEASNCLFKGKISELVANVNSVRGIPVYELFESVV
;
A
#
# COMPACT_ATOMS: atom_id res chain seq x y z
N MET A 1 -2.76 18.08 11.41
CA MET A 1 -2.21 16.76 11.01
C MET A 1 -2.75 16.40 9.63
N LYS A 2 -2.14 15.44 8.94
CA LYS A 2 -2.59 14.87 7.65
C LYS A 2 -2.52 13.35 7.75
N SER A 3 -3.27 12.65 6.90
CA SER A 3 -3.43 11.20 6.96
C SER A 3 -2.77 10.54 5.75
N ILE A 4 -1.92 9.55 6.02
CA ILE A 4 -1.41 8.60 5.04
C ILE A 4 -2.20 7.31 5.24
N TYR A 5 -2.66 6.71 4.15
CA TYR A 5 -3.46 5.48 4.21
C TYR A 5 -2.64 4.31 3.68
N ILE A 6 -2.68 3.19 4.41
CA ILE A 6 -1.99 1.95 4.05
C ILE A 6 -3.06 0.88 3.87
N LEU A 7 -3.14 0.34 2.66
CA LEU A 7 -4.07 -0.72 2.32
C LEU A 7 -3.32 -2.05 2.22
N LEU A 8 -3.69 -2.98 3.09
CA LEU A 8 -3.25 -4.37 3.02
C LEU A 8 -4.29 -5.17 2.26
N THR A 9 -3.87 -5.99 1.30
CA THR A 9 -4.78 -6.89 0.56
C THR A 9 -4.22 -8.30 0.45
N ARG A 10 -5.12 -9.28 0.35
CA ARG A 10 -4.77 -10.69 0.19
C ARG A 10 -5.18 -11.21 -1.19
N SER A 11 -4.37 -10.92 -2.20
CA SER A 11 -4.63 -11.44 -3.55
C SER A 11 -4.52 -12.97 -3.61
N LYS A 12 -5.29 -13.64 -4.47
CA LYS A 12 -5.18 -15.09 -4.74
C LYS A 12 -4.43 -15.41 -6.05
N THR A 13 -3.69 -14.43 -6.61
CA THR A 13 -2.99 -14.57 -7.90
C THR A 13 -1.83 -15.57 -7.84
N TYR A 14 -1.35 -16.10 -8.97
CA TYR A 14 -0.30 -17.15 -9.01
C TYR A 14 1.02 -16.72 -8.35
N ILE A 15 1.43 -15.44 -8.49
CA ILE A 15 2.53 -14.87 -7.69
C ILE A 15 2.17 -14.82 -6.21
N SER A 16 0.92 -14.44 -5.89
CA SER A 16 0.44 -14.50 -4.52
C SER A 16 0.47 -15.92 -3.95
N LYS A 17 0.25 -17.00 -4.73
CA LYS A 17 0.44 -18.39 -4.28
C LYS A 17 1.91 -18.74 -4.02
N LEU A 18 2.84 -18.24 -4.85
CA LEU A 18 4.28 -18.39 -4.62
C LEU A 18 4.72 -17.63 -3.36
N ILE A 19 4.17 -16.44 -3.12
CA ILE A 19 4.33 -15.66 -1.90
C ILE A 19 3.60 -16.34 -0.71
N GLN A 20 2.42 -16.94 -0.90
CA GLN A 20 1.65 -17.62 0.16
C GLN A 20 2.34 -18.87 0.67
N MET A 21 2.87 -19.69 -0.25
CA MET A 21 3.73 -20.84 0.09
C MET A 21 5.05 -20.40 0.73
N ALA A 22 5.40 -19.11 0.61
CA ALA A 22 6.60 -18.55 1.18
C ALA A 22 6.40 -17.92 2.56
N THR A 23 5.34 -17.16 2.80
CA THR A 23 5.26 -16.29 3.98
C THR A 23 4.17 -16.65 4.98
N ALA A 24 3.19 -17.47 4.62
CA ALA A 24 2.02 -17.79 5.46
C ALA A 24 1.29 -16.56 6.04
N ASP A 25 1.51 -15.36 5.48
CA ASP A 25 0.97 -14.11 6.02
C ASP A 25 -0.48 -13.88 5.56
N ASP A 26 -1.27 -13.24 6.44
CA ASP A 26 -2.67 -12.91 6.19
C ASP A 26 -2.89 -11.93 5.03
N TYR A 27 -1.86 -11.16 4.68
CA TYR A 27 -1.86 -10.19 3.59
C TYR A 27 -0.63 -10.39 2.70
N THR A 28 -0.81 -10.23 1.39
CA THR A 28 0.24 -10.50 0.40
C THR A 28 0.64 -9.28 -0.43
N HIS A 29 -0.07 -8.17 -0.27
CA HIS A 29 0.18 -6.93 -0.98
C HIS A 29 -0.11 -5.71 -0.10
N VAL A 30 0.67 -4.64 -0.32
CA VAL A 30 0.57 -3.36 0.39
C VAL A 30 0.54 -2.23 -0.62
N SER A 31 -0.32 -1.26 -0.38
CA SER A 31 -0.41 -0.03 -1.16
C SER A 31 -0.52 1.19 -0.25
N ILE A 32 0.00 2.33 -0.70
CA ILE A 32 -0.04 3.61 0.03
C ILE A 32 -0.90 4.64 -0.71
N ALA A 33 -1.71 5.40 0.02
CA ALA A 33 -2.50 6.50 -0.51
C ALA A 33 -2.34 7.76 0.36
N PHE A 34 -2.54 8.91 -0.27
CA PHE A 34 -2.34 10.23 0.34
C PHE A 34 -3.60 11.10 0.30
N ASP A 35 -4.72 10.54 -0.18
CA ASP A 35 -5.99 11.23 -0.29
C ASP A 35 -7.05 10.56 0.59
N GLY A 36 -7.84 11.36 1.31
CA GLY A 36 -8.89 10.84 2.19
C GLY A 36 -10.07 10.20 1.45
N THR A 37 -10.15 10.39 0.13
CA THR A 37 -11.17 9.72 -0.67
C THR A 37 -10.76 8.29 -1.05
N LEU A 38 -9.49 7.90 -0.85
CA LEU A 38 -8.92 6.62 -1.30
C LEU A 38 -9.08 6.40 -2.81
N SER A 39 -8.97 7.49 -3.58
CA SER A 39 -9.11 7.46 -5.04
C SER A 39 -7.91 6.85 -5.73
N GLN A 40 -6.72 7.02 -5.16
CA GLN A 40 -5.48 6.61 -5.78
C GLN A 40 -4.50 6.05 -4.76
N PHE A 41 -4.05 4.84 -5.04
CA PHE A 41 -3.03 4.11 -4.31
C PHE A 41 -1.79 3.92 -5.20
N TYR A 42 -0.64 3.85 -4.56
CA TYR A 42 0.65 3.58 -5.18
C TYR A 42 1.20 2.29 -4.59
N SER A 43 1.73 1.42 -5.46
CA SER A 43 2.37 0.18 -5.02
C SER A 43 3.28 -0.39 -6.09
N PHE A 44 4.11 -1.36 -5.73
CA PHE A 44 4.81 -2.19 -6.70
C PHE A 44 4.00 -3.44 -6.99
N GLY A 45 3.67 -3.65 -8.26
CA GLY A 45 2.81 -4.75 -8.66
C GLY A 45 2.91 -5.05 -10.15
N ARG A 46 2.03 -5.95 -10.61
CA ARG A 46 1.97 -6.36 -12.01
C ARG A 46 1.40 -5.22 -12.85
N LYS A 47 2.04 -4.89 -13.98
CA LYS A 47 1.52 -3.87 -14.92
C LYS A 47 0.31 -4.38 -15.70
N HIS A 48 0.18 -5.69 -15.85
CA HIS A 48 -0.96 -6.34 -16.51
C HIS A 48 -1.68 -7.31 -15.56
N PRO A 49 -3.01 -7.26 -15.43
CA PRO A 49 -3.75 -8.14 -14.52
C PRO A 49 -3.56 -9.64 -14.81
N HIS A 50 -3.42 -10.00 -16.10
CA HIS A 50 -3.34 -11.37 -16.58
C HIS A 50 -1.92 -11.95 -16.59
N PHE A 51 -0.88 -11.11 -16.57
CA PHE A 51 0.51 -11.57 -16.67
C PHE A 51 1.31 -11.20 -15.41
N PRO A 52 2.16 -12.11 -14.90
CA PRO A 52 3.01 -11.86 -13.73
C PRO A 52 4.07 -10.78 -13.98
N LEU A 53 4.50 -10.62 -15.23
CA LEU A 53 5.49 -9.65 -15.67
C LEU A 53 5.03 -9.01 -16.98
N PRO A 54 5.47 -7.77 -17.30
CA PRO A 54 6.31 -6.88 -16.49
C PRO A 54 5.61 -6.37 -15.21
N ALA A 55 6.40 -6.19 -14.16
CA ALA A 55 5.97 -5.66 -12.87
C ALA A 55 6.87 -4.49 -12.44
N GLY A 56 6.31 -3.52 -11.74
CA GLY A 56 6.99 -2.30 -11.32
C GLY A 56 6.02 -1.38 -10.55
N LEU A 57 6.36 -0.10 -10.47
CA LEU A 57 5.49 0.89 -9.82
C LEU A 57 4.19 1.07 -10.61
N ILE A 58 3.06 0.91 -9.92
CA ILE A 58 1.71 1.05 -10.45
C ILE A 58 0.91 2.05 -9.62
N GLN A 59 -0.11 2.62 -10.26
CA GLN A 59 -1.15 3.40 -9.62
C GLN A 59 -2.44 2.58 -9.70
N GLU A 60 -3.06 2.32 -8.56
CA GLU A 60 -4.28 1.54 -8.45
C GLU A 60 -5.38 2.36 -7.79
N SER A 61 -6.64 2.00 -8.06
CA SER A 61 -7.82 2.69 -7.54
C SER A 61 -8.81 1.62 -7.12
N LEU A 62 -9.51 1.85 -6.01
CA LEU A 62 -10.58 0.96 -5.54
C LEU A 62 -11.69 0.74 -6.57
N THR A 63 -11.84 1.66 -7.54
CA THR A 63 -12.81 1.58 -8.64
C THR A 63 -12.17 1.10 -9.95
N ASN A 64 -10.96 0.54 -9.91
CA ASN A 64 -10.31 -0.03 -11.09
C ASN A 64 -10.69 -1.50 -11.27
N CYS A 65 -10.49 -1.98 -12.50
CA CYS A 65 -10.77 -3.36 -12.90
C CYS A 65 -10.22 -4.41 -11.92
N PHE A 66 -9.02 -4.23 -11.35
CA PHE A 66 -8.41 -5.27 -10.51
C PHE A 66 -9.20 -5.49 -9.21
N PHE A 67 -9.52 -4.44 -8.47
CA PHE A 67 -10.32 -4.57 -7.25
C PHE A 67 -11.78 -4.92 -7.56
N ASP A 68 -12.32 -4.43 -8.67
CA ASP A 68 -13.67 -4.80 -9.14
C ASP A 68 -13.81 -6.29 -9.49
N TYR A 69 -12.78 -6.92 -10.06
CA TYR A 69 -12.76 -8.37 -10.30
C TYR A 69 -12.45 -9.19 -9.04
N HIS A 70 -11.99 -8.54 -7.96
CA HIS A 70 -11.57 -9.18 -6.70
C HIS A 70 -12.33 -8.65 -5.48
N LYS A 71 -13.64 -8.39 -5.63
CA LYS A 71 -14.55 -7.88 -4.59
C LYS A 71 -14.48 -8.64 -3.25
N GLU A 72 -14.36 -9.96 -3.30
CA GLU A 72 -14.32 -10.83 -2.11
C GLU A 72 -12.92 -10.96 -1.49
N MET A 73 -11.94 -10.21 -2.00
CA MET A 73 -10.57 -10.23 -1.49
C MET A 73 -10.53 -9.61 -0.08
N PRO A 74 -9.95 -10.31 0.92
CA PRO A 74 -9.71 -9.73 2.22
C PRO A 74 -8.79 -8.51 2.13
N CYS A 75 -9.14 -7.45 2.84
CA CYS A 75 -8.32 -6.26 2.99
C CYS A 75 -8.39 -5.69 4.41
N ALA A 76 -7.41 -4.84 4.73
CA ALA A 76 -7.44 -3.98 5.90
C ALA A 76 -6.87 -2.61 5.53
N LEU A 77 -7.55 -1.55 5.95
CA LEU A 77 -7.14 -0.17 5.75
C LEU A 77 -6.67 0.41 7.08
N TYR A 78 -5.46 0.97 7.05
CA TYR A 78 -4.86 1.65 8.18
C TYR A 78 -4.67 3.14 7.85
N GLU A 79 -4.83 3.97 8.87
CA GLU A 79 -4.53 5.39 8.84
C GLU A 79 -3.31 5.68 9.70
N LEU A 80 -2.35 6.40 9.13
CA LEU A 80 -1.21 6.96 9.83
C LEU A 80 -1.35 8.49 9.85
N LYS A 81 -1.56 9.06 11.04
CA LYS A 81 -1.64 10.52 11.22
C LYS A 81 -0.24 11.10 11.40
N VAL A 82 0.14 11.99 10.50
CA VAL A 82 1.46 12.62 10.47
C VAL A 82 1.37 14.15 10.46
N SER A 83 2.51 14.81 10.68
CA SER A 83 2.62 16.25 10.49
C SER A 83 2.49 16.62 9.01
N LYS A 84 2.19 17.90 8.72
CA LYS A 84 2.09 18.37 7.33
C LYS A 84 3.42 18.24 6.57
N SER A 85 4.55 18.41 7.25
CA SER A 85 5.89 18.28 6.65
C SER A 85 6.21 16.83 6.30
N VAL A 86 5.98 15.90 7.22
CA VAL A 86 6.17 14.45 6.98
C VAL A 86 5.28 13.96 5.83
N PHE A 87 4.02 14.40 5.80
CA PHE A 87 3.12 14.09 4.69
C PHE A 87 3.65 14.60 3.35
N ALA A 88 4.09 15.86 3.30
CA ALA A 88 4.62 16.46 2.08
C ALA A 88 5.89 15.74 1.59
N GLN A 89 6.77 15.34 2.51
CA GLN A 89 7.97 14.57 2.21
C GLN A 89 7.60 13.18 1.65
N ALA A 90 6.74 12.42 2.34
CA ALA A 90 6.29 11.11 1.88
C ALA A 90 5.66 11.17 0.48
N MET A 91 4.80 12.18 0.24
CA MET A 91 4.20 12.40 -1.07
C MET A 91 5.27 12.73 -2.12
N SER A 92 6.24 13.60 -1.79
CA SER A 92 7.33 13.97 -2.70
C SER A 92 8.16 12.76 -3.13
N GLU A 93 8.53 11.88 -2.19
CA GLU A 93 9.25 10.63 -2.47
C GLU A 93 8.47 9.75 -3.47
N VAL A 94 7.16 9.59 -3.25
CA VAL A 94 6.31 8.81 -4.16
C VAL A 94 6.24 9.45 -5.54
N GLN A 95 6.02 10.78 -5.62
CA GLN A 95 5.93 11.48 -6.90
C GLN A 95 7.25 11.39 -7.68
N GLN A 96 8.40 11.50 -7.01
CA GLN A 96 9.70 11.30 -7.65
C GLN A 96 9.81 9.91 -8.26
N MET A 97 9.47 8.86 -7.52
CA MET A 97 9.48 7.49 -8.05
C MET A 97 8.48 7.31 -9.21
N VAL A 98 7.33 7.97 -9.15
CA VAL A 98 6.32 7.94 -10.23
C VAL A 98 6.84 8.61 -11.51
N MET A 99 7.55 9.73 -11.42
CA MET A 99 8.16 10.40 -12.58
C MET A 99 9.18 9.49 -13.28
N GLU A 100 9.92 8.70 -12.50
CA GLU A 100 10.95 7.78 -12.97
C GLU A 100 10.45 6.32 -13.08
N LYS A 101 9.13 6.08 -13.10
CA LYS A 101 8.51 4.73 -13.03
C LYS A 101 9.03 3.68 -14.02
N GLN A 102 9.65 4.10 -15.14
CA GLN A 102 10.23 3.19 -16.13
C GLN A 102 11.57 2.61 -15.72
N GLN A 103 12.29 3.27 -14.80
CA GLN A 103 13.55 2.79 -14.24
C GLN A 103 13.31 1.70 -13.20
N TYR A 104 12.18 1.76 -12.51
CA TYR A 104 11.85 0.84 -11.43
C TYR A 104 11.27 -0.49 -11.90
N ARG A 105 11.75 -1.58 -11.30
CA ARG A 105 11.34 -2.96 -11.60
C ARG A 105 10.96 -3.70 -10.32
N TYR A 106 10.25 -4.79 -10.48
CA TYR A 106 9.85 -5.62 -9.35
C TYR A 106 10.98 -6.53 -8.85
N ASN A 107 11.23 -6.55 -7.53
CA ASN A 107 12.32 -7.30 -6.92
C ASN A 107 11.90 -8.74 -6.51
N ILE A 108 11.83 -9.66 -7.47
CA ILE A 108 11.48 -11.06 -7.20
C ILE A 108 12.54 -11.74 -6.29
N ILE A 109 13.82 -11.46 -6.52
CA ILE A 109 14.91 -12.02 -5.70
C ILE A 109 14.80 -11.48 -4.27
N GLY A 110 14.56 -10.18 -4.12
CA GLY A 110 14.34 -9.53 -2.82
C GLY A 110 13.19 -10.15 -2.04
N LEU A 111 12.09 -10.53 -2.67
CA LEU A 111 11.00 -11.27 -1.99
C LEU A 111 11.47 -12.62 -1.44
N VAL A 112 12.25 -13.38 -2.22
CA VAL A 112 12.78 -14.67 -1.77
C VAL A 112 13.77 -14.45 -0.62
N CYS A 113 14.65 -13.45 -0.71
CA CYS A 113 15.58 -13.09 0.35
C CYS A 113 14.86 -12.65 1.63
N CYS A 114 13.82 -11.81 1.52
CA CYS A 114 12.97 -11.36 2.62
C CYS A 114 12.34 -12.55 3.36
N LYS A 115 11.85 -13.57 2.64
CA LYS A 115 11.35 -14.83 3.23
C LYS A 115 12.39 -15.49 4.14
N PHE A 116 13.64 -15.55 3.69
CA PHE A 116 14.74 -16.16 4.43
C PHE A 116 15.43 -15.19 5.40
N SER A 117 14.85 -14.02 5.65
CA SER A 117 15.45 -12.96 6.48
C SER A 117 16.86 -12.53 6.04
N ILE A 118 17.12 -12.63 4.72
CA ILE A 118 18.36 -12.19 4.11
C ILE A 118 18.14 -10.77 3.58
N GLN A 119 18.92 -9.81 4.09
CA GLN A 119 18.89 -8.46 3.56
C GLN A 119 19.51 -8.46 2.16
N TYR A 120 18.69 -8.20 1.14
CA TYR A 120 19.12 -8.10 -0.24
C TYR A 120 18.61 -6.79 -0.83
N GLN A 121 19.55 -5.89 -1.10
CA GLN A 121 19.25 -4.60 -1.69
C GLN A 121 19.69 -4.59 -3.15
N ARG A 122 18.83 -4.05 -4.03
CA ARG A 122 19.14 -3.82 -5.43
C ARG A 122 18.53 -2.50 -5.86
N GLU A 123 19.39 -1.60 -6.33
CA GLU A 123 18.98 -0.27 -6.78
C GLU A 123 17.89 -0.37 -7.85
N ASN A 124 16.84 0.46 -7.71
CA ASN A 124 15.66 0.51 -8.59
C ASN A 124 14.79 -0.75 -8.63
N TYR A 125 15.02 -1.73 -7.74
CA TYR A 125 14.20 -2.94 -7.63
C TYR A 125 13.50 -2.99 -6.28
N TYR A 126 12.17 -2.93 -6.31
CA TYR A 126 11.35 -2.96 -5.10
C TYR A 126 10.24 -4.00 -5.19
N PHE A 127 9.82 -4.53 -4.04
CA PHE A 127 8.52 -5.18 -3.88
C PHE A 127 7.58 -4.29 -3.05
N CYS A 128 6.29 -4.63 -3.03
CA CYS A 128 5.24 -3.76 -2.48
C CYS A 128 5.51 -3.29 -1.04
N SER A 129 5.83 -4.20 -0.13
CA SER A 129 6.10 -3.84 1.27
C SER A 129 7.45 -3.15 1.48
N GLN A 130 8.50 -3.43 0.69
CA GLN A 130 9.74 -2.67 0.76
C GLN A 130 9.52 -1.21 0.34
N PHE A 131 8.81 -1.00 -0.77
CA PHE A 131 8.51 0.33 -1.30
C PHE A 131 7.79 1.21 -0.28
N VAL A 132 6.72 0.71 0.33
CA VAL A 132 5.97 1.48 1.33
C VAL A 132 6.84 1.75 2.57
N ALA A 133 7.70 0.80 2.96
CA ALA A 133 8.57 0.93 4.12
C ALA A 133 9.58 2.06 3.91
N GLU A 134 10.26 2.07 2.76
CA GLU A 134 11.23 3.12 2.42
C GLU A 134 10.60 4.50 2.34
N ILE A 135 9.37 4.64 1.81
CA ILE A 135 8.67 5.93 1.80
C ILE A 135 8.43 6.42 3.22
N LEU A 136 7.92 5.56 4.09
CA LEU A 136 7.60 5.93 5.47
C LEU A 136 8.87 6.22 6.29
N GLU A 137 9.95 5.48 6.07
CA GLU A 137 11.24 5.69 6.73
C GLU A 137 11.92 6.98 6.26
N LYS A 138 12.05 7.20 4.94
CA LYS A 138 12.65 8.42 4.36
C LYS A 138 11.91 9.68 4.78
N SER A 139 10.58 9.61 4.89
CA SER A 139 9.75 10.71 5.36
C SER A 139 9.69 10.86 6.88
N GLN A 140 10.33 9.96 7.63
CA GLN A 140 10.28 9.92 9.10
C GLN A 140 8.85 9.77 9.64
N ALA A 141 7.96 9.16 8.85
CA ALA A 141 6.58 8.89 9.24
C ALA A 141 6.48 7.79 10.29
N VAL A 142 7.40 6.81 10.26
CA VAL A 142 7.52 5.74 11.25
C VAL A 142 8.98 5.38 11.47
N VAL A 143 9.28 4.81 12.63
CA VAL A 143 10.52 4.05 12.84
C VAL A 143 10.22 2.58 12.51
N LEU A 144 10.92 2.03 11.53
CA LEU A 144 10.70 0.65 11.13
C LEU A 144 11.30 -0.32 12.17
N PRO A 145 10.64 -1.46 12.46
CA PRO A 145 11.17 -2.46 13.38
C PRO A 145 12.34 -3.26 12.82
N LYS A 146 12.59 -3.18 11.51
CA LYS A 146 13.64 -3.89 10.76
C LYS A 146 13.88 -3.18 9.41
N PRO A 147 14.99 -3.49 8.71
CA PRO A 147 15.27 -2.90 7.39
C PRO A 147 14.11 -3.07 6.41
N ALA A 148 13.90 -2.09 5.54
CA ALA A 148 12.80 -2.06 4.59
C ALA A 148 12.75 -3.31 3.69
N GLU A 149 13.90 -3.88 3.33
CA GLU A 149 14.01 -5.11 2.52
C GLU A 149 13.50 -6.36 3.24
N LEU A 150 13.28 -6.27 4.56
CA LEU A 150 12.75 -7.35 5.38
C LEU A 150 11.31 -7.09 5.84
N ILE A 151 10.73 -5.93 5.54
CA ILE A 151 9.35 -5.59 5.91
C ILE A 151 8.36 -6.41 5.07
N ARG A 152 7.43 -7.07 5.76
CA ARG A 152 6.33 -7.85 5.21
C ARG A 152 5.02 -7.09 5.35
N PRO A 153 3.99 -7.41 4.55
CA PRO A 153 2.67 -6.78 4.64
C PRO A 153 2.06 -6.81 6.05
N ILE A 154 2.24 -7.90 6.79
CA ILE A 154 1.68 -8.03 8.15
C ILE A 154 2.35 -7.08 9.16
N ASP A 155 3.60 -6.68 8.93
CA ASP A 155 4.33 -5.82 9.86
C ASP A 155 3.69 -4.42 9.94
N TYR A 156 2.98 -3.98 8.89
CA TYR A 156 2.21 -2.73 8.89
C TYR A 156 1.02 -2.73 9.84
N ALA A 157 0.42 -3.91 10.08
CA ALA A 157 -0.68 -4.05 11.03
C ALA A 157 -0.23 -3.86 12.49
N ASN A 158 1.08 -3.99 12.73
CA ASN A 158 1.69 -3.89 14.06
C ASN A 158 2.47 -2.58 14.27
N LEU A 159 2.42 -1.65 13.31
CA LEU A 159 3.04 -0.33 13.49
C LEU A 159 2.28 0.44 14.56
N GLU A 160 2.95 0.82 15.65
CA GLU A 160 2.32 1.50 16.80
C GLU A 160 1.58 2.79 16.43
N ALA A 161 2.00 3.46 15.37
CA ALA A 161 1.40 4.70 14.90
C ALA A 161 0.18 4.50 13.98
N SER A 162 -0.18 3.26 13.61
CA SER A 162 -1.25 3.00 12.65
C SER A 162 -2.59 2.69 13.34
N ASN A 163 -3.66 3.36 12.90
CA ASN A 163 -5.02 3.11 13.34
C ASN A 163 -5.76 2.26 12.30
N CYS A 164 -6.32 1.12 12.69
CA CYS A 164 -7.12 0.30 11.77
C CYS A 164 -8.50 0.95 11.54
N LEU A 165 -8.74 1.48 10.33
CA LEU A 165 -10.02 2.09 9.97
C LEU A 165 -11.04 1.05 9.47
N PHE A 166 -10.55 -0.01 8.83
CA PHE A 166 -11.40 -1.03 8.23
C PHE A 166 -10.70 -2.37 8.14
N LYS A 167 -11.43 -3.46 8.35
CA LYS A 167 -11.00 -4.84 8.09
C LYS A 167 -12.20 -5.63 7.58
N GLY A 168 -12.06 -6.25 6.40
CA GLY A 168 -13.18 -6.91 5.74
C GLY A 168 -12.86 -7.26 4.30
N LYS A 169 -13.85 -7.20 3.42
CA LYS A 169 -13.69 -7.42 1.98
C LYS A 169 -13.52 -6.11 1.21
N ILE A 170 -12.90 -6.18 0.04
CA ILE A 170 -12.76 -5.02 -0.86
C ILE A 170 -14.13 -4.42 -1.23
N SER A 171 -15.15 -5.24 -1.51
CA SER A 171 -16.51 -4.77 -1.81
C SER A 171 -17.12 -3.95 -0.67
N GLU A 172 -16.92 -4.39 0.56
CA GLU A 172 -17.37 -3.70 1.77
C GLU A 172 -16.61 -2.38 1.96
N LEU A 173 -15.28 -2.36 1.74
CA LEU A 173 -14.49 -1.12 1.79
C LEU A 173 -14.99 -0.11 0.75
N VAL A 174 -15.22 -0.54 -0.49
CA VAL A 174 -15.74 0.32 -1.58
C VAL A 174 -17.11 0.89 -1.21
N ALA A 175 -18.01 0.08 -0.66
CA ALA A 175 -19.31 0.54 -0.21
C ALA A 175 -19.20 1.58 0.92
N ASN A 176 -18.29 1.38 1.89
CA ASN A 176 -18.04 2.35 2.96
C ASN A 176 -17.51 3.69 2.40
N VAL A 177 -16.51 3.64 1.52
CA VAL A 177 -15.94 4.84 0.90
C VAL A 177 -16.97 5.60 0.08
N ASN A 178 -17.80 4.90 -0.70
CA ASN A 178 -18.88 5.52 -1.48
C ASN A 178 -19.98 6.12 -0.61
N SER A 179 -20.28 5.50 0.54
CA SER A 179 -21.25 6.04 1.50
C SER A 179 -20.76 7.36 2.09
N VAL A 180 -19.46 7.49 2.37
CA VAL A 180 -18.84 8.75 2.83
C VAL A 180 -18.77 9.79 1.70
N ARG A 181 -18.45 9.39 0.47
CA ARG A 181 -18.43 10.28 -0.71
C ARG A 181 -19.82 10.77 -1.14
N GLY A 182 -20.86 10.02 -0.80
CA GLY A 182 -22.27 10.37 -1.05
C GLY A 182 -22.86 11.36 -0.06
N ILE A 183 -22.12 11.71 1.02
CA ILE A 183 -22.49 12.82 1.90
C ILE A 183 -22.11 14.12 1.19
N PRO A 184 -23.07 14.97 0.84
CA PRO A 184 -22.75 16.22 0.20
C PRO A 184 -21.93 17.11 1.14
N VAL A 185 -20.88 17.71 0.59
CA VAL A 185 -19.83 18.47 1.29
C VAL A 185 -20.36 19.69 2.07
N TYR A 186 -21.63 20.07 1.91
CA TYR A 186 -22.23 21.19 2.65
C TYR A 186 -22.53 20.90 4.13
N GLU A 187 -22.61 19.64 4.58
CA GLU A 187 -22.88 19.32 6.00
C GLU A 187 -21.62 19.16 6.87
N LEU A 188 -20.41 19.13 6.28
CA LEU A 188 -19.16 18.96 7.03
C LEU A 188 -18.49 20.29 7.45
N PHE A 189 -19.13 21.44 7.20
CA PHE A 189 -18.60 22.77 7.51
C PHE A 189 -19.48 23.66 8.41
N GLU A 190 -20.50 23.12 9.09
CA GLU A 190 -21.35 23.91 10.01
C GLU A 190 -21.13 23.66 11.51
N SER A 191 -20.08 22.94 11.91
CA SER A 191 -19.76 22.73 13.35
C SER A 191 -18.49 23.43 13.84
N VAL A 192 -18.00 24.44 13.11
CA VAL A 192 -16.97 25.36 13.60
C VAL A 192 -17.36 26.80 13.28
N VAL A 193 -18.33 27.32 14.04
CA VAL A 193 -18.49 28.75 14.31
C VAL A 193 -18.66 28.91 15.82
#